data_AF-A0A1S4DVZ1-F1
#
_entry.id   AF-A0A1S4DVZ1-F1
#
_cell.length_a   1.000
_cell.length_b   1.000
_cell.length_c   1.000
_cell.angle_alpha   90.00
_cell.angle_beta   90.00
_cell.angle_gamma   90.00
#
_symmetry.space_group_name_H-M   'P 1'
#
loop_
_entity.id
_entity.type
_entity.pdbx_description
1 polymer ?
#
loop_
_entity_poly.entity_id
_entity_poly.type
_entity_poly.pdbx_seq_one_letter_code
_entity_poly.pdbx_strand_id
1 'polypeptide(L)'
;MRGTGGPLLCIGDLLCDVGEEEAVEGKGLNETPKSIPSPSSSSSSVSTTLFDLSQPPDLPQLFQENYDQLNKVFDDNDHSWTALTLKMCSALDTATKLVESTNSNSRFLLEKIVELEHVLEKGDATREAAMAIQTSYSSQIAQDSISSLNEVQYKKCTSQDEIRMKWASFV
;
A
#
# COMPACT_ATOMS: atom_id res chain seq x y z
N MET A 1 22.14 59.14 44.27
CA MET A 1 21.78 57.74 44.62
C MET A 1 22.36 56.85 43.54
N ARG A 2 23.51 56.20 43.77
CA ARG A 2 24.08 55.22 42.82
C ARG A 2 23.41 53.88 43.10
N GLY A 3 22.37 53.56 42.34
CA GLY A 3 21.81 52.22 42.33
C GLY A 3 22.76 51.28 41.60
N THR A 4 23.26 50.27 42.30
CA THR A 4 24.06 49.17 41.75
C THR A 4 23.15 48.29 40.89
N GLY A 5 23.18 48.49 39.58
CA GLY A 5 22.66 47.52 38.62
C GLY A 5 23.65 46.36 38.53
N GLY A 6 23.27 45.20 39.05
CA GLY A 6 24.00 43.95 38.78
C GLY A 6 24.00 43.60 37.29
N PRO A 7 24.87 42.70 36.83
CA PRO A 7 24.86 42.24 35.46
C PRO A 7 23.50 41.61 35.14
N LEU A 8 22.88 42.05 34.03
CA LEU A 8 21.67 41.44 33.52
C LEU A 8 21.99 40.00 33.14
N LEU A 9 21.27 39.05 33.74
CA LEU A 9 21.35 37.64 33.36
C LEU A 9 20.99 37.52 31.87
N CYS A 10 21.81 36.78 31.13
CA CYS A 10 21.57 36.54 29.72
C CYS A 10 20.36 35.60 29.59
N ILE A 11 19.63 35.69 28.48
CA ILE A 11 18.55 34.72 28.19
C ILE A 11 19.05 33.27 28.24
N GLY A 12 20.35 33.05 28.01
CA GLY A 12 21.00 31.75 28.15
C GLY A 12 21.03 31.21 29.59
N ASP A 13 21.18 32.07 30.61
CA ASP A 13 21.20 31.65 32.02
C ASP A 13 19.81 31.18 32.48
N LEU A 14 18.75 31.72 31.89
CA LEU A 14 17.35 31.37 32.18
C LEU A 14 16.91 30.05 31.52
N LEU A 15 17.55 29.68 30.40
CA LEU A 15 17.19 28.49 29.62
C LEU A 15 18.02 27.25 29.98
N CYS A 16 19.00 27.37 30.89
CA CYS A 16 19.83 26.25 31.34
C CYS A 16 19.01 25.12 32.00
N ASP A 17 18.00 25.44 32.81
CA ASP A 17 17.22 24.44 33.55
C ASP A 17 16.15 23.71 32.70
N VAL A 18 15.93 24.13 31.44
CA VAL A 18 14.84 23.65 30.56
C VAL A 18 15.26 22.45 29.67
N GLY A 19 16.41 21.83 29.93
CA GLY A 19 16.94 20.73 29.13
C GLY A 19 17.51 19.53 29.89
N GLU A 20 17.52 19.55 31.22
CA GLU A 20 18.09 18.46 32.02
C GLU A 20 17.00 17.43 32.39
N GLU A 21 16.58 16.65 31.39
CA GLU A 21 15.97 15.35 31.67
C GLU A 21 17.05 14.39 32.18
N GLU A 22 16.81 13.78 33.34
CA GLU A 22 17.79 13.00 34.08
C GLU A 22 18.46 11.90 33.24
N ALA A 23 19.69 12.15 32.83
CA ALA A 23 20.67 11.13 32.49
C ALA A 23 21.71 11.05 33.63
N VAL A 24 21.32 10.46 34.76
CA VAL A 24 22.27 10.18 35.85
C VAL A 24 23.05 8.91 35.53
N GLU A 25 24.16 9.06 34.80
CA GLU A 25 25.31 8.15 34.91
C GLU A 25 26.37 8.79 35.83
N GLY A 26 26.32 8.34 37.09
CA GLY A 26 27.43 8.16 38.03
C GLY A 26 28.54 9.21 38.15
N LYS A 27 28.67 9.79 39.36
CA LYS A 27 29.75 9.44 40.34
C LYS A 27 29.78 10.44 41.50
N GLY A 28 29.41 9.99 42.71
CA GLY A 28 29.82 10.73 43.93
C GLY A 28 29.02 10.55 45.22
N LEU A 29 28.84 9.31 45.70
CA LEU A 29 28.83 8.92 47.12
C LEU A 29 27.89 9.66 48.10
N ASN A 30 26.80 8.99 48.54
CA ASN A 30 26.67 8.38 49.88
C ASN A 30 25.22 7.93 50.19
N GLU A 31 25.07 6.65 50.60
CA GLU A 31 24.02 6.06 51.48
C GLU A 31 22.70 5.48 50.85
N THR A 32 22.79 4.18 50.49
CA THR A 32 21.89 3.00 50.69
C THR A 32 20.32 3.13 50.72
N PRO A 33 19.56 2.19 50.12
CA PRO A 33 18.25 2.46 49.50
C PRO A 33 17.05 2.20 50.41
N LYS A 34 16.01 3.02 50.27
CA LYS A 34 14.67 2.75 50.83
C LYS A 34 13.64 2.74 49.71
N SER A 35 12.91 1.64 49.69
CA SER A 35 11.91 1.20 48.72
C SER A 35 10.92 2.29 48.32
N ILE A 36 10.71 2.36 47.01
CA ILE A 36 9.67 3.12 46.31
C ILE A 36 8.28 2.64 46.75
N PRO A 37 7.37 3.54 47.17
CA PRO A 37 5.95 3.38 46.90
C PRO A 37 5.63 4.18 45.63
N SER A 38 5.23 3.48 44.57
CA SER A 38 4.80 4.06 43.30
C SER A 38 3.68 5.08 43.53
N PRO A 39 3.82 6.34 43.11
CA PRO A 39 2.66 7.19 42.91
C PRO A 39 2.03 6.81 41.58
N SER A 40 0.85 6.20 41.69
CA SER A 40 -0.07 5.89 40.62
C SER A 40 -0.15 7.04 39.61
N SER A 41 0.16 6.71 38.36
CA SER A 41 0.01 7.57 37.19
C SER A 41 -1.43 8.10 37.11
N SER A 42 -1.63 9.29 37.64
CA SER A 42 -2.82 10.09 37.33
C SER A 42 -2.48 10.83 36.05
N SER A 43 -2.57 10.11 34.94
CA SER A 43 -2.56 10.71 33.60
C SER A 43 -3.78 11.63 33.53
N SER A 44 -3.55 12.92 33.80
CA SER A 44 -4.42 13.98 33.30
C SER A 44 -4.50 13.76 31.80
N SER A 45 -5.64 13.20 31.41
CA SER A 45 -5.95 12.83 30.05
C SER A 45 -6.17 14.14 29.31
N VAL A 46 -5.08 14.75 28.83
CA VAL A 46 -5.19 15.59 27.65
C VAL A 46 -5.77 14.64 26.61
N SER A 47 -7.05 14.85 26.30
CA SER A 47 -7.71 14.13 25.23
C SER A 47 -6.99 14.56 23.96
N THR A 48 -5.87 13.89 23.65
CA THR A 48 -5.52 13.65 22.27
C THR A 48 -6.72 12.89 21.76
N THR A 49 -7.63 13.62 21.12
CA THR A 49 -8.69 13.05 20.32
C THR A 49 -7.98 12.19 19.30
N LEU A 50 -7.78 10.93 19.67
CA LEU A 50 -7.44 9.84 18.78
C LEU A 50 -8.51 9.97 17.70
N PHE A 51 -8.11 10.49 16.54
CA PHE A 51 -9.00 10.62 15.41
C PHE A 51 -9.64 9.24 15.22
N ASP A 52 -10.94 9.18 15.43
CA ASP A 52 -11.73 7.99 15.16
C ASP A 52 -11.51 7.69 13.67
N LEU A 53 -10.68 6.69 13.38
CA LEU A 53 -10.27 6.28 12.03
C LEU A 53 -11.47 5.76 11.20
N SER A 54 -12.69 5.79 11.74
CA SER A 54 -13.93 5.55 11.00
C SER A 54 -14.17 6.59 9.90
N GLN A 55 -13.59 7.79 10.02
CA GLN A 55 -13.60 8.83 8.98
C GLN A 55 -12.21 9.44 8.80
N PRO A 56 -11.72 9.59 7.55
CA PRO A 56 -10.47 10.28 7.31
C PRO A 56 -10.61 11.73 7.81
N PRO A 57 -9.64 12.25 8.58
CA PRO A 57 -9.70 13.63 9.05
C PRO A 57 -9.72 14.56 7.84
N ASP A 58 -10.65 15.53 7.83
CA ASP A 58 -10.64 16.65 6.87
C ASP A 58 -9.47 17.58 7.22
N LEU A 59 -8.28 17.15 6.80
CA LEU A 59 -7.02 17.83 6.98
C LEU A 59 -7.08 19.29 6.50
N PRO A 60 -7.58 19.60 5.28
CA PRO A 60 -7.77 20.98 4.83
C PRO A 60 -8.57 21.84 5.80
N GLN A 61 -9.73 21.35 6.26
CA GLN A 61 -10.56 22.09 7.21
C GLN A 61 -9.84 22.29 8.55
N LEU A 62 -9.19 21.25 9.05
CA LEU A 62 -8.46 21.28 10.32
C LEU A 62 -7.25 22.23 10.25
N PHE A 63 -6.53 22.28 9.12
CA PHE A 63 -5.44 23.23 8.92
C PHE A 63 -5.94 24.67 8.92
N GLN A 64 -7.02 24.93 8.17
CA GLN A 64 -7.60 26.26 8.08
C GLN A 64 -8.05 26.77 9.45
N GLU A 65 -8.78 25.94 10.21
CA GLU A 65 -9.28 26.31 11.53
C GLU A 65 -8.13 26.62 12.52
N ASN A 66 -7.08 25.78 12.55
CA ASN A 66 -5.95 26.02 13.45
C ASN A 66 -5.12 27.24 13.05
N TYR A 67 -4.98 27.49 11.74
CA TYR A 67 -4.30 28.68 11.22
C TYR A 67 -5.04 29.97 11.59
N ASP A 68 -6.37 29.98 11.44
CA ASP A 68 -7.20 31.13 11.80
C ASP A 68 -7.16 31.39 13.32
N GLN A 69 -7.19 30.34 14.14
CA GLN A 69 -7.01 30.44 15.60
C GLN A 69 -5.62 30.98 15.96
N LEU A 70 -4.57 30.54 15.27
CA LEU A 70 -3.21 31.00 15.51
C LEU A 70 -3.05 32.49 15.18
N ASN A 71 -3.59 32.94 14.04
CA ASN A 71 -3.59 34.35 13.67
C ASN A 71 -4.31 35.22 14.72
N LYS A 72 -5.47 34.77 15.19
CA LYS A 72 -6.21 35.47 16.23
C LYS A 72 -5.40 35.60 17.53
N VAL A 73 -4.75 34.53 17.96
CA VAL A 73 -3.93 34.52 19.19
C VAL A 73 -2.71 35.44 19.07
N PHE A 74 -2.16 35.60 17.86
CA PHE A 74 -1.10 36.59 17.62
C PHE A 74 -1.61 38.03 17.74
N ASP A 75 -2.84 38.32 17.32
CA ASP A 75 -3.46 39.64 17.49
C ASP A 75 -3.80 39.93 18.98
N ASP A 76 -4.28 38.90 19.70
CA ASP A 76 -4.68 38.99 21.12
C ASP A 76 -3.47 38.95 22.09
N ASN A 77 -2.25 38.72 21.58
CA ASN A 77 -0.97 38.62 22.32
C ASN A 77 -0.97 37.55 23.43
N ASP A 78 -1.75 36.48 23.21
CA ASP A 78 -1.95 35.38 24.13
C ASP A 78 -0.80 34.35 24.03
N HIS A 79 -0.36 33.78 25.16
CA HIS A 79 0.73 32.79 25.20
C HIS A 79 0.34 31.39 24.68
N SER A 80 -0.90 31.21 24.20
CA SER A 80 -1.42 29.95 23.67
C SER A 80 -0.91 29.63 22.25
N TRP A 81 -0.18 30.56 21.59
CA TRP A 81 0.35 30.37 20.24
C TRP A 81 1.29 29.17 20.12
N THR A 82 2.03 28.83 21.18
CA THR A 82 2.92 27.66 21.22
C THR A 82 2.13 26.34 21.13
N ALA A 83 1.04 26.23 21.89
CA ALA A 83 0.16 25.06 21.85
C ALA A 83 -0.54 24.90 20.50
N LEU A 84 -1.00 26.00 19.90
CA LEU A 84 -1.60 25.99 18.57
C LEU A 84 -0.58 25.62 17.48
N THR A 85 0.65 26.12 17.59
CA THR A 85 1.74 25.75 16.68
C THR A 85 2.03 24.25 16.75
N LEU A 86 2.14 23.68 17.95
CA LEU A 86 2.33 22.24 18.14
C LEU A 86 1.19 21.42 17.53
N LYS A 87 -0.07 21.87 17.71
CA LYS A 87 -1.24 21.23 17.12
C LYS A 87 -1.18 21.22 15.59
N MET A 88 -0.73 22.31 14.97
CA MET A 88 -0.53 22.38 13.52
C MET A 88 0.60 21.45 13.05
N CYS A 89 1.70 21.35 13.80
CA CYS A 89 2.76 20.39 13.52
C CYS A 89 2.27 18.94 13.60
N SER A 90 1.47 18.58 14.60
CA SER A 90 0.87 17.24 14.70
C SER A 90 -0.09 16.93 13.54
N ALA A 91 -0.84 17.94 13.07
CA ALA A 91 -1.68 17.78 11.88
C ALA A 91 -0.83 17.52 10.61
N LEU A 92 0.31 18.22 10.44
CA LEU A 92 1.24 18.00 9.32
C LEU A 92 1.89 16.62 9.36
N ASP A 93 2.28 16.15 10.54
CA ASP A 93 2.79 14.79 10.72
C ASP A 93 1.73 13.74 10.33
N THR A 94 0.47 13.96 10.74
CA THR A 94 -0.66 13.10 10.35
C THR A 94 -0.87 13.10 8.83
N ALA A 95 -0.80 14.28 8.18
CA ALA A 95 -0.88 14.41 6.73
C ALA A 95 0.23 13.62 6.02
N THR A 96 1.45 13.73 6.54
CA THR A 96 2.63 13.04 6.00
C THR A 96 2.45 11.53 6.05
N LYS A 97 2.04 11.00 7.21
CA LYS A 97 1.74 9.57 7.39
C LYS A 97 0.63 9.08 6.46
N LEU A 98 -0.40 9.90 6.22
CA LEU A 98 -1.48 9.58 5.29
C LEU A 98 -0.97 9.45 3.85
N VAL A 99 -0.13 10.39 3.40
CA VAL A 99 0.48 10.37 2.08
C VAL A 99 1.39 9.15 1.93
N GLU A 100 2.23 8.86 2.93
CA GLU A 100 3.11 7.68 2.93
C GLU A 100 2.32 6.37 2.87
N SER A 101 1.27 6.24 3.69
CA SER A 101 0.39 5.07 3.69
C SER A 101 -0.31 4.88 2.34
N THR A 102 -0.86 5.97 1.79
CA THR A 102 -1.51 5.95 0.47
C THR A 102 -0.53 5.54 -0.62
N ASN A 103 0.67 6.13 -0.65
CA ASN A 103 1.70 5.80 -1.64
C ASN A 103 2.16 4.34 -1.54
N SER A 104 2.35 3.83 -0.31
CA SER A 104 2.68 2.42 -0.07
C SER A 104 1.59 1.49 -0.58
N ASN A 105 0.32 1.79 -0.28
CA ASN A 105 -0.83 1.01 -0.76
C ASN A 105 -0.95 1.06 -2.30
N SER A 106 -0.78 2.23 -2.92
CA SER A 106 -0.79 2.38 -4.37
C SER A 106 0.33 1.57 -5.03
N ARG A 107 1.54 1.58 -4.45
CA ARG A 107 2.66 0.76 -4.94
C ARG A 107 2.35 -0.74 -4.84
N PHE A 108 1.79 -1.18 -3.71
CA PHE A 108 1.39 -2.58 -3.52
C PHE A 108 0.31 -3.01 -4.53
N LEU A 109 -0.69 -2.16 -4.76
CA LEU A 109 -1.73 -2.42 -5.75
C LEU A 109 -1.15 -2.51 -7.17
N LEU A 110 -0.20 -1.63 -7.52
CA LEU A 110 0.47 -1.69 -8.81
C LEU A 110 1.21 -3.03 -9.00
N GLU A 111 1.92 -3.51 -7.97
CA GLU A 111 2.59 -4.81 -8.01
C GLU A 111 1.60 -5.96 -8.23
N LYS A 112 0.44 -5.94 -7.55
CA LYS A 112 -0.62 -6.95 -7.76
C LYS A 112 -1.23 -6.87 -9.17
N ILE A 113 -1.39 -5.69 -9.74
CA ILE A 113 -1.89 -5.51 -11.11
C ILE A 113 -0.91 -6.12 -12.12
N VAL A 114 0.39 -5.90 -11.96
CA VAL A 114 1.43 -6.49 -12.83
C VAL A 114 1.42 -8.02 -12.74
N GLU A 115 1.26 -8.59 -11.54
CA GLU A 115 1.12 -10.04 -11.39
C GLU A 115 -0.13 -10.58 -12.09
N LEU A 116 -1.27 -9.88 -11.99
CA LEU A 116 -2.51 -10.28 -12.66
C LEU A 116 -2.38 -10.22 -14.18
N GLU A 117 -1.71 -9.20 -14.72
CA GLU A 117 -1.43 -9.08 -16.15
C GLU A 117 -0.63 -10.28 -16.66
N HIS A 118 0.41 -10.71 -15.93
CA HIS A 118 1.17 -11.91 -16.28
C HIS A 118 0.33 -13.19 -16.27
N VAL A 119 -0.59 -13.32 -15.30
CA VAL A 119 -1.53 -14.46 -15.24
C VAL A 119 -2.49 -14.44 -16.45
N LEU A 120 -2.96 -13.28 -16.86
CA LEU A 120 -3.82 -13.12 -18.03
C LEU A 120 -3.09 -13.50 -19.33
N GLU A 121 -1.86 -13.01 -19.52
CA GLU A 121 -1.04 -13.36 -20.69
C GLU A 121 -0.80 -14.87 -20.80
N LYS A 122 -0.49 -15.52 -19.66
CA LYS A 122 -0.37 -16.97 -19.59
C LYS A 122 -1.69 -17.68 -19.91
N GLY A 123 -2.80 -17.13 -19.43
CA GLY A 123 -4.14 -17.62 -19.72
C GLY A 123 -4.46 -17.56 -21.22
N ASP A 124 -4.13 -16.45 -21.87
CA ASP A 124 -4.31 -16.26 -23.30
C ASP A 124 -3.43 -17.20 -24.14
N ALA A 125 -2.16 -17.36 -23.76
CA ALA A 125 -1.26 -18.32 -24.43
C ALA A 125 -1.78 -19.77 -24.31
N THR A 126 -2.31 -20.14 -23.13
CA THR A 126 -2.89 -21.47 -22.91
C THR A 126 -4.17 -21.67 -23.73
N ARG A 127 -5.01 -20.63 -23.83
CA ARG A 127 -6.22 -20.63 -24.66
C ARG A 127 -5.87 -20.77 -26.15
N GLU A 128 -4.87 -20.04 -26.63
CA GLU A 128 -4.41 -20.14 -28.01
C GLU A 128 -3.88 -21.54 -28.33
N ALA A 129 -3.07 -22.12 -27.43
CA ALA A 129 -2.58 -23.49 -27.58
C ALA A 129 -3.72 -24.51 -27.62
N ALA A 130 -4.74 -24.37 -26.76
CA ALA A 130 -5.91 -25.24 -26.77
C ALA A 130 -6.71 -25.13 -28.07
N MET A 131 -6.91 -23.91 -28.59
CA MET A 131 -7.57 -23.66 -29.86
C MET A 131 -6.80 -24.26 -31.04
N ALA A 132 -5.47 -24.19 -31.02
CA ALA A 132 -4.62 -24.80 -32.04
C ALA A 132 -4.75 -26.33 -32.05
N ILE A 133 -4.78 -26.97 -30.88
CA ILE A 133 -4.99 -28.42 -30.73
C ILE A 133 -6.38 -28.82 -31.23
N GLN A 134 -7.42 -28.06 -30.87
CA GLN A 134 -8.79 -28.33 -31.32
C GLN A 134 -8.90 -28.23 -32.85
N THR A 135 -8.27 -27.22 -33.44
CA THR A 135 -8.31 -26.99 -34.89
C THR A 135 -7.55 -28.08 -35.65
N SER A 136 -6.37 -28.49 -35.15
CA SER A 136 -5.58 -29.57 -35.77
C SER A 136 -6.32 -30.91 -35.69
N TYR A 137 -6.92 -31.24 -34.53
CA TYR A 137 -7.72 -32.44 -34.36
C TYR A 137 -8.93 -32.47 -35.29
N SER A 138 -9.68 -31.37 -35.40
CA SER A 138 -10.84 -31.27 -36.31
C SER A 138 -10.42 -31.46 -37.77
N SER A 139 -9.27 -30.90 -38.15
CA SER A 139 -8.72 -31.04 -39.51
C SER A 139 -8.29 -32.47 -39.81
N GLN A 140 -7.68 -33.17 -38.83
CA GLN A 140 -7.30 -34.58 -38.97
C GLN A 140 -8.53 -35.47 -39.18
N ILE A 141 -9.59 -35.30 -38.37
CA ILE A 141 -10.83 -36.06 -38.54
C ILE A 141 -11.43 -35.87 -39.95
N ALA A 142 -11.40 -34.63 -40.45
CA ALA A 142 -11.90 -34.33 -41.79
C ALA A 142 -11.07 -35.04 -42.87
N GLN A 143 -9.74 -35.07 -42.75
CA GLN A 143 -8.87 -35.77 -43.70
C GLN A 143 -9.04 -37.29 -43.64
N ASP A 144 -9.10 -37.86 -42.44
CA ASP A 144 -9.28 -39.31 -42.25
C ASP A 144 -10.61 -39.79 -42.85
N SER A 145 -11.67 -38.98 -42.69
CA SER A 145 -12.99 -39.24 -43.27
C SER A 145 -12.96 -39.25 -44.81
N ILE A 146 -12.25 -38.30 -45.42
CA ILE A 146 -12.10 -38.23 -46.89
C ILE A 146 -11.26 -39.40 -47.41
N SER A 147 -10.16 -39.73 -46.73
CA SER A 147 -9.27 -40.83 -47.10
C SER A 147 -10.02 -42.17 -47.06
N SER A 148 -10.79 -42.42 -46.00
CA SER A 148 -11.64 -43.61 -45.88
C SER A 148 -12.67 -43.70 -47.01
N LEU A 149 -13.32 -42.60 -47.35
CA LEU A 149 -14.34 -42.58 -48.41
C LEU A 149 -13.73 -42.88 -49.80
N ASN A 150 -12.54 -42.35 -50.07
CA ASN A 150 -11.80 -42.60 -51.31
C ASN A 150 -11.38 -44.07 -51.42
N GLU A 151 -10.92 -44.69 -50.33
CA GLU A 151 -10.53 -46.10 -50.33
C GLU A 151 -11.72 -47.02 -50.64
N VAL A 152 -12.90 -46.72 -50.07
CA VAL A 152 -14.14 -47.46 -50.36
C VAL A 152 -14.55 -47.32 -51.82
N GLN A 153 -14.45 -46.11 -52.40
CA GLN A 153 -14.76 -45.87 -53.81
C GLN A 153 -13.80 -46.61 -54.74
N TYR A 154 -12.50 -46.61 -54.42
CA TYR A 154 -11.49 -47.26 -55.24
C TYR A 154 -11.73 -48.77 -55.32
N LYS A 155 -12.00 -49.42 -54.18
CA LYS A 155 -12.36 -50.85 -54.10
C LYS A 155 -13.63 -51.18 -54.88
N LYS A 156 -14.60 -50.26 -54.89
CA LYS A 156 -15.85 -50.44 -55.65
C LYS A 156 -15.61 -50.41 -57.17
N CYS A 157 -14.81 -49.46 -57.67
CA CYS A 157 -14.48 -49.37 -59.09
C CYS A 157 -13.71 -50.60 -59.59
N THR A 158 -12.67 -51.02 -58.86
CA THR A 158 -11.86 -52.18 -59.29
C THR A 158 -12.66 -53.47 -59.32
N SER A 159 -13.56 -53.69 -58.34
CA SER A 159 -14.48 -54.82 -58.36
C SER A 159 -15.44 -54.78 -59.56
N GLN A 160 -15.93 -53.59 -59.92
CA GLN A 160 -16.82 -53.41 -61.05
C GLN A 160 -16.11 -53.66 -62.40
N ASP A 161 -14.86 -53.23 -62.53
CA ASP A 161 -14.03 -53.51 -63.71
C ASP A 161 -13.66 -54.99 -63.84
N GLU A 162 -13.36 -55.67 -62.73
CA GLU A 162 -13.07 -57.11 -62.74
C GLU A 162 -14.30 -57.93 -63.18
N ILE A 163 -15.49 -57.56 -62.70
CA ILE A 163 -16.75 -58.15 -63.15
C ILE A 163 -16.91 -57.91 -64.66
N ARG A 164 -16.70 -56.68 -65.13
CA ARG A 164 -16.85 -56.32 -66.55
C ARG A 164 -15.88 -57.10 -67.46
N MET A 165 -14.63 -57.29 -67.04
CA MET A 165 -13.64 -58.12 -67.73
C MET A 165 -14.08 -59.60 -67.82
N LYS A 166 -14.59 -60.15 -66.72
CA LYS A 166 -15.12 -61.53 -66.70
C LYS A 166 -16.30 -61.71 -67.66
N TRP A 167 -17.19 -60.73 -67.76
CA TRP A 167 -18.29 -60.75 -68.74
C TRP A 167 -17.78 -60.65 -70.18
N ALA A 168 -16.78 -59.82 -70.45
CA ALA A 168 -16.21 -59.66 -71.79
C ALA A 168 -15.50 -60.92 -72.31
N SER A 169 -14.92 -61.76 -71.44
CA SER A 169 -14.33 -63.04 -71.84
C SER A 169 -15.35 -64.15 -72.12
N PHE A 170 -16.63 -63.93 -71.80
CA PHE A 170 -17.69 -64.93 -71.98
C PHE A 170 -18.51 -64.71 -73.27
N VAL A 171 -18.31 -63.58 -73.95
CA VAL A 171 -18.96 -63.20 -75.22
C VAL A 171 -17.97 -63.36 -76.35
#